data_AF-A0A7M3ZHZ8-F1
#
_entry.id   AF-A0A7M3ZHZ8-F1
#
_cell.length_a   1.000
_cell.length_b   1.000
_cell.length_c   1.000
_cell.angle_alpha   90.00
_cell.angle_beta   90.00
_cell.angle_gamma   90.00
#
_symmetry.space_group_name_H-M   'P 1'
#
loop_
_entity.id
_entity.type
_entity.pdbx_description
1 polymer ?
#
loop_
_entity_poly.entity_id
_entity_poly.type
_entity_poly.pdbx_seq_one_letter_code
_entity_poly.pdbx_strand_id
1 'polypeptide(L)'
;ALVDVNIKAQVLEEGLSSKGLSILNELYDLVLQGMGERWIAKGGRLLIVLAEPIDGVIMVDTKMLGAERLTAIAEEQSIELEVLIRMIELSRAIGTRGREGTAIGALFAIGNIQKMRGHSTAMVLNPFKGHSEAKRDVRNKENHETLAEFAWLDGAILFNREGIASDAGRYIQVPSGLTPKSGEGGRHLAARAISQLTEGVAVAVSSTGSIVLYANGRERYRVRIK
;
A
#
# COMPACT_ATOMS: atom_id res chain seq x y z
N ALA A 1 22.09 -3.23 29.62
CA ALA A 1 21.55 -1.88 29.89
C ALA A 1 20.27 -1.94 30.72
N LEU A 2 19.11 -2.36 30.19
CA LEU A 2 17.84 -2.35 30.95
C LEU A 2 17.81 -3.34 32.13
N VAL A 3 18.43 -4.51 31.97
CA VAL A 3 18.59 -5.50 33.05
C VAL A 3 19.50 -4.98 34.17
N ASP A 4 20.50 -4.16 33.82
CA ASP A 4 21.48 -3.62 34.77
C ASP A 4 20.87 -2.54 35.70
N VAL A 5 19.73 -1.95 35.30
CA VAL A 5 18.91 -1.05 36.13
C VAL A 5 17.65 -1.73 36.68
N ASN A 6 17.63 -3.07 36.72
CA ASN A 6 16.57 -3.87 37.34
C ASN A 6 15.17 -3.71 36.71
N ILE A 7 15.11 -3.28 35.44
CA ILE A 7 13.87 -3.22 34.68
C ILE A 7 13.65 -4.59 34.04
N LYS A 8 12.53 -5.25 34.41
CA LYS A 8 12.15 -6.55 33.84
C LYS A 8 11.78 -6.37 32.37
N ALA A 9 12.70 -6.75 31.49
CA ALA A 9 12.53 -6.67 30.04
C ALA A 9 12.40 -8.07 29.43
N GLN A 10 11.62 -8.18 28.36
CA GLN A 10 11.50 -9.40 27.57
C GLN A 10 11.81 -9.05 26.11
N VAL A 11 12.79 -9.75 25.53
CA VAL A 11 13.04 -9.66 24.09
C VAL A 11 12.00 -10.53 23.39
N LEU A 12 11.24 -9.91 22.49
CA LEU A 12 10.36 -10.63 21.58
C LEU A 12 11.16 -10.96 20.32
N GLU A 13 11.38 -12.25 20.05
CA GLU A 13 12.08 -12.70 18.84
C GLU A 13 11.20 -12.56 17.58
N GLU A 14 9.88 -12.60 17.75
CA GLU A 14 8.94 -12.30 16.67
C GLU A 14 8.66 -10.80 16.59
N GLY A 15 8.68 -10.27 15.36
CA GLY A 15 8.32 -8.88 15.10
C GLY A 15 6.91 -8.60 15.59
N LEU A 16 6.75 -7.51 16.34
CA LEU A 16 5.50 -7.08 16.99
C LEU A 16 4.26 -7.20 16.08
N SER A 17 4.41 -7.03 14.76
CA SER A 17 3.35 -7.20 13.75
C SER A 17 2.72 -8.60 13.71
N SER A 18 3.43 -9.66 14.13
CA SER A 18 2.88 -11.03 14.21
C SER A 18 1.91 -11.24 15.36
N LYS A 19 1.91 -10.33 16.36
CA LYS A 19 1.06 -10.42 17.56
C LYS A 19 -0.30 -9.73 17.39
N GLY A 20 -0.63 -9.21 16.20
CA GLY A 20 -1.95 -8.60 15.93
C GLY A 20 -2.23 -7.34 16.74
N LEU A 21 -1.20 -6.65 17.25
CA LEU A 21 -1.34 -5.40 17.98
C LEU A 21 -1.67 -4.26 17.00
N SER A 22 -2.92 -3.78 17.01
CA SER A 22 -3.40 -2.71 16.13
C SER A 22 -2.60 -1.41 16.28
N ILE A 23 -2.00 -1.15 17.44
CA ILE A 23 -1.20 0.06 17.66
C ILE A 23 0.05 0.12 16.76
N LEU A 24 0.59 -1.03 16.35
CA LEU A 24 1.76 -1.07 15.46
C LEU A 24 1.41 -0.65 14.04
N ASN A 25 0.17 -0.92 13.65
CA ASN A 25 -0.40 -0.52 12.39
C ASN A 25 -0.55 1.00 12.34
N GLU A 26 -1.00 1.62 13.41
CA GLU A 26 -1.08 3.09 13.55
C GLU A 26 0.32 3.72 13.58
N LEU A 27 1.27 3.11 14.30
CA LEU A 27 2.66 3.54 14.32
C LEU A 27 3.33 3.45 12.95
N TYR A 28 3.03 2.39 12.18
CA TYR A 28 3.51 2.21 10.82
C TYR A 28 3.04 3.35 9.92
N ASP A 29 1.75 3.67 9.98
CA ASP A 29 1.17 4.79 9.22
C ASP A 29 1.80 6.12 9.63
N LEU A 30 1.98 6.36 10.92
CA LEU A 30 2.58 7.59 11.44
C LEU A 30 4.02 7.77 10.94
N VAL A 31 4.80 6.68 10.89
CA VAL A 31 6.15 6.73 10.34
C VAL A 31 6.14 6.93 8.83
N LEU A 32 5.26 6.25 8.09
CA LEU A 32 5.13 6.47 6.65
C LEU A 32 4.73 7.92 6.35
N GLN A 33 3.75 8.46 7.08
CA GLN A 33 3.32 9.84 6.96
C GLN A 33 4.50 10.80 7.23
N GLY A 34 5.26 10.57 8.30
CA GLY A 34 6.39 11.43 8.64
C GLY A 34 7.54 11.38 7.64
N MET A 35 7.72 10.25 6.96
CA MET A 35 8.64 10.14 5.83
C MET A 35 8.13 10.89 4.59
N GLY A 36 6.84 10.77 4.28
CA GLY A 36 6.22 11.50 3.15
C GLY A 36 6.29 13.02 3.34
N GLU A 37 6.01 13.49 4.56
CA GLU A 37 6.06 14.91 4.95
C GLU A 37 7.49 15.41 5.26
N ARG A 38 8.51 14.55 5.10
CA ARG A 38 9.95 14.86 5.22
C ARG A 38 10.44 15.34 6.60
N TRP A 39 9.68 15.12 7.67
CA TRP A 39 10.18 15.37 9.03
C TRP A 39 10.86 14.15 9.66
N ILE A 40 10.79 12.98 9.01
CA ILE A 40 11.59 11.80 9.34
C ILE A 40 12.64 11.57 8.24
N ALA A 41 13.93 11.63 8.61
CA ALA A 41 15.03 11.37 7.70
C ALA A 41 15.17 9.87 7.35
N LYS A 42 15.67 9.58 6.13
CA LYS A 42 15.93 8.21 5.66
C LYS A 42 16.92 7.51 6.60
N GLY A 43 16.52 6.36 7.15
CA GLY A 43 17.32 5.59 8.11
C GLY A 43 17.38 6.20 9.52
N GLY A 44 16.52 7.17 9.82
CA GLY A 44 16.37 7.76 11.15
C GLY A 44 15.77 6.79 12.17
N ARG A 45 15.93 7.12 13.45
CA ARG A 45 15.28 6.42 14.57
C ARG A 45 14.22 7.33 15.18
N LEU A 46 13.04 6.78 15.43
CA LEU A 46 11.96 7.48 16.11
C LEU A 46 11.85 6.98 17.55
N LEU A 47 11.76 7.91 18.50
CA LEU A 47 11.47 7.63 19.91
C LEU A 47 10.08 8.17 20.22
N ILE A 48 9.14 7.29 20.56
CA ILE A 48 7.78 7.67 20.95
C ILE A 48 7.66 7.45 22.45
N VAL A 49 7.23 8.50 23.16
CA VAL A 49 7.02 8.48 24.60
C VAL A 49 5.52 8.59 24.86
N LEU A 50 4.94 7.58 25.50
CA LEU A 50 3.55 7.57 25.96
C LEU A 50 3.53 8.19 27.38
N ALA A 51 2.82 9.29 27.58
CA ALA A 51 2.60 9.96 28.88
C ALA A 51 1.10 9.79 29.27
N GLU A 52 0.67 9.69 30.54
CA GLU A 52 1.14 10.26 31.80
C GLU A 52 0.73 9.39 33.03
N PRO A 53 1.62 9.11 34.02
CA PRO A 53 3.09 9.25 33.99
C PRO A 53 3.69 8.48 32.80
N ILE A 54 5.01 8.45 32.58
CA ILE A 54 5.56 7.71 31.41
C ILE A 54 5.13 6.24 31.51
N ASP A 55 4.11 5.88 30.74
CA ASP A 55 3.48 4.56 30.73
C ASP A 55 4.23 3.61 29.79
N GLY A 56 4.99 4.15 28.83
CA GLY A 56 5.79 3.37 27.91
C GLY A 56 6.65 4.19 26.95
N VAL A 57 7.69 3.54 26.41
CA VAL A 57 8.57 4.09 25.38
C VAL A 57 8.66 3.10 24.24
N ILE A 58 8.40 3.55 23.01
CA ILE A 58 8.51 2.75 21.79
C ILE A 58 9.64 3.33 20.93
N MET A 59 10.68 2.53 20.71
CA MET A 59 11.73 2.85 19.74
C MET A 59 11.41 2.18 18.40
N VAL A 60 11.37 2.98 17.34
CA VAL A 60 11.11 2.49 15.99
C VAL A 60 12.33 2.78 15.11
N ASP A 61 12.95 1.72 14.60
CA ASP A 61 13.93 1.84 13.52
C ASP A 61 13.19 1.88 12.18
N THR A 62 13.25 3.00 11.48
CA THR A 62 12.56 3.18 10.19
C THR A 62 13.03 2.20 9.12
N LYS A 63 14.22 1.61 9.28
CA LYS A 63 14.72 0.54 8.40
C LYS A 63 13.89 -0.74 8.51
N MET A 64 13.33 -1.02 9.69
CA MET A 64 12.50 -2.20 9.93
C MET A 64 11.10 -2.07 9.32
N LEU A 65 10.68 -0.87 8.95
CA LEU A 65 9.34 -0.59 8.42
C LEU A 65 9.26 -0.76 6.89
N GLY A 66 10.32 -1.22 6.22
CA GLY A 66 10.28 -1.45 4.77
C GLY A 66 10.11 -0.19 3.92
N ALA A 67 10.19 1.00 4.51
CA ALA A 67 10.07 2.28 3.81
C ALA A 67 11.26 2.53 2.85
N GLU A 68 12.43 1.96 3.13
CA GLU A 68 13.55 1.94 2.18
C GLU A 68 13.20 1.19 0.88
N ARG A 69 12.40 0.11 0.97
CA ARG A 69 11.94 -0.62 -0.22
C ARG A 69 10.98 0.22 -1.05
N LEU A 70 10.04 0.92 -0.40
CA LEU A 70 9.14 1.85 -1.10
C LEU A 70 9.93 2.99 -1.76
N THR A 71 10.95 3.52 -1.09
CA THR A 71 11.84 4.55 -1.66
C THR A 71 12.56 4.05 -2.90
N ALA A 72 13.15 2.86 -2.84
CA ALA A 72 13.82 2.26 -4.00
C ALA A 72 12.85 2.04 -5.18
N ILE A 73 11.63 1.58 -4.90
CA ILE A 73 10.60 1.39 -5.93
C ILE A 73 10.18 2.73 -6.54
N ALA A 74 9.98 3.76 -5.72
CA ALA A 74 9.66 5.11 -6.16
C ALA A 74 10.73 5.66 -7.13
N GLU A 75 12.00 5.57 -6.75
CA GLU A 75 13.15 5.99 -7.57
C GLU A 75 13.22 5.20 -8.89
N GLU A 76 13.18 3.86 -8.84
CA GLU A 76 13.26 2.98 -10.01
C GLU A 76 12.10 3.21 -11.01
N GLN A 77 10.92 3.57 -10.51
CA GLN A 77 9.70 3.70 -11.30
C GLN A 77 9.39 5.15 -11.69
N SER A 78 10.24 6.09 -11.24
CA SER A 78 10.02 7.54 -11.39
C SER A 78 8.64 7.97 -10.88
N ILE A 79 8.28 7.50 -9.68
CA ILE A 79 7.05 7.84 -8.96
C ILE A 79 7.47 8.58 -7.68
N GLU A 80 6.77 9.66 -7.33
CA GLU A 80 7.04 10.33 -6.05
C GLU A 80 6.75 9.38 -4.88
N LEU A 81 7.65 9.33 -3.89
CA LEU A 81 7.49 8.47 -2.72
C LEU A 81 6.15 8.71 -2.00
N GLU A 82 5.69 9.96 -1.95
CA GLU A 82 4.39 10.29 -1.37
C GLU A 82 3.23 9.57 -2.06
N VAL A 83 3.24 9.43 -3.39
CA VAL A 83 2.20 8.68 -4.11
C VAL A 83 2.16 7.23 -3.64
N LEU A 84 3.31 6.56 -3.53
CA LEU A 84 3.35 5.18 -3.04
C LEU A 84 2.89 5.07 -1.59
N ILE A 85 3.28 6.01 -0.72
CA ILE A 85 2.81 6.05 0.68
C ILE A 85 1.30 6.16 0.73
N ARG A 86 0.71 7.11 -0.01
CA ARG A 86 -0.74 7.36 -0.04
C ARG A 86 -1.51 6.17 -0.63
N MET A 87 -0.92 5.48 -1.60
CA MET A 87 -1.47 4.23 -2.15
C MET A 87 -1.47 3.10 -1.11
N ILE A 88 -0.43 2.99 -0.28
CA ILE A 88 -0.40 2.02 0.82
C ILE A 88 -1.41 2.40 1.90
N GLU A 89 -1.52 3.69 2.27
CA GLU A 89 -2.54 4.19 3.20
C GLU A 89 -3.96 3.85 2.72
N LEU A 90 -4.30 4.18 1.47
CA LEU A 90 -5.58 3.82 0.84
C LEU A 90 -5.81 2.30 0.88
N SER A 91 -4.78 1.51 0.54
CA SER A 91 -4.85 0.05 0.56
C SER A 91 -5.13 -0.50 1.95
N ARG A 92 -4.54 0.10 2.99
CA ARG A 92 -4.78 -0.26 4.39
C ARG A 92 -6.17 0.14 4.85
N ALA A 93 -6.66 1.30 4.43
CA ALA A 93 -8.03 1.73 4.70
C ALA A 93 -9.04 0.71 4.16
N ILE A 94 -8.87 0.28 2.91
CA ILE A 94 -9.72 -0.74 2.27
C ILE A 94 -9.60 -2.10 2.98
N GLY A 95 -8.38 -2.56 3.23
CA GLY A 95 -8.17 -3.88 3.84
C GLY A 95 -8.59 -3.96 5.32
N THR A 96 -8.58 -2.84 6.04
CA THR A 96 -9.00 -2.76 7.46
C THR A 96 -10.50 -2.59 7.60
N ARG A 97 -11.08 -1.57 6.94
CA ARG A 97 -12.51 -1.26 7.08
C ARG A 97 -13.39 -2.28 6.36
N GLY A 98 -12.92 -2.78 5.23
CA GLY A 98 -13.75 -3.58 4.33
C GLY A 98 -15.00 -2.81 3.89
N ARG A 99 -16.09 -3.52 3.60
CA ARG A 99 -17.43 -2.96 3.41
C ARG A 99 -18.40 -3.71 4.30
N GLU A 100 -19.25 -2.99 5.03
CA GLU A 100 -20.28 -3.60 5.87
C GLU A 100 -19.70 -4.68 6.82
N GLY A 101 -18.46 -4.49 7.27
CA GLY A 101 -17.74 -5.43 8.15
C GLY A 101 -17.04 -6.61 7.46
N THR A 102 -17.11 -6.72 6.14
CA THR A 102 -16.46 -7.80 5.36
C THR A 102 -15.17 -7.32 4.72
N ALA A 103 -14.08 -8.07 4.90
CA ALA A 103 -12.78 -7.74 4.29
C ALA A 103 -12.83 -7.87 2.76
N ILE A 104 -12.39 -6.82 2.06
CA ILE A 104 -12.46 -6.73 0.60
C ILE A 104 -11.05 -6.61 0.02
N GLY A 105 -10.89 -7.22 -1.16
CA GLY A 105 -9.69 -7.04 -1.97
C GLY A 105 -9.84 -5.93 -3.00
N ALA A 106 -8.74 -5.25 -3.30
CA ALA A 106 -8.64 -4.19 -4.28
C ALA A 106 -7.43 -4.41 -5.17
N LEU A 107 -7.43 -3.79 -6.35
CA LEU A 107 -6.32 -3.80 -7.28
C LEU A 107 -6.08 -2.40 -7.82
N PHE A 108 -4.85 -1.94 -7.69
CA PHE A 108 -4.39 -0.66 -8.22
C PHE A 108 -3.21 -0.87 -9.15
N ALA A 109 -3.13 -0.10 -10.23
CA ALA A 109 -1.98 -0.08 -11.12
C ALA A 109 -1.54 1.37 -11.38
N ILE A 110 -0.24 1.62 -11.36
CA ILE A 110 0.40 2.94 -11.44
C ILE A 110 1.43 2.90 -12.56
N GLY A 111 1.32 3.79 -13.53
CA GLY A 111 2.25 3.83 -14.65
C GLY A 111 1.71 4.59 -15.87
N ASN A 112 2.13 4.18 -17.07
CA ASN A 112 1.64 4.75 -18.31
C ASN A 112 0.19 4.29 -18.57
N ILE A 113 -0.76 5.23 -18.51
CA ILE A 113 -2.20 4.96 -18.67
C ILE A 113 -2.51 4.26 -20.00
N GLN A 114 -1.90 4.68 -21.10
CA GLN A 114 -2.16 4.14 -22.44
C GLN A 114 -1.69 2.69 -22.54
N LYS A 115 -0.48 2.37 -22.06
CA LYS A 115 0.00 0.99 -21.96
C LYS A 115 -0.94 0.14 -21.10
N MET A 116 -1.34 0.63 -19.92
CA MET A 116 -2.22 -0.11 -19.03
C MET A 116 -3.62 -0.35 -19.63
N ARG A 117 -4.14 0.62 -20.38
CA ARG A 117 -5.39 0.46 -21.13
C ARG A 117 -5.26 -0.60 -22.22
N GLY A 118 -4.12 -0.70 -22.89
CA GLY A 118 -3.85 -1.75 -23.88
C GLY A 118 -3.83 -3.17 -23.32
N HIS A 119 -3.61 -3.32 -22.01
CA HIS A 119 -3.58 -4.62 -21.30
C HIS A 119 -4.77 -4.82 -20.35
N SER A 120 -5.85 -4.07 -20.56
CA SER A 120 -7.07 -4.21 -19.77
C SER A 120 -8.33 -3.94 -20.60
N THR A 121 -9.49 -4.33 -20.06
CA THR A 121 -10.80 -4.06 -20.65
C THR A 121 -11.68 -3.33 -19.64
N ALA A 122 -12.42 -2.30 -20.07
CA ALA A 122 -13.40 -1.64 -19.21
C ALA A 122 -14.61 -2.56 -19.06
N MET A 123 -14.95 -2.91 -17.82
CA MET A 123 -16.15 -3.71 -17.53
C MET A 123 -17.36 -2.83 -17.23
N VAL A 124 -17.13 -1.61 -16.78
CA VAL A 124 -18.16 -0.64 -16.41
C VAL A 124 -17.82 0.75 -16.95
N LEU A 125 -18.80 1.66 -16.92
CA LEU A 125 -18.56 3.07 -17.21
C LEU A 125 -17.55 3.64 -16.20
N ASN A 126 -16.59 4.40 -16.71
CA ASN A 126 -15.52 4.96 -15.90
C ASN A 126 -16.05 6.14 -15.05
N PRO A 127 -16.08 6.02 -13.70
CA PRO A 127 -16.61 7.07 -12.82
C PRO A 127 -15.68 8.29 -12.69
N PHE A 128 -14.42 8.20 -13.14
CA PHE A 128 -13.49 9.32 -13.11
C PHE A 128 -13.64 10.28 -14.30
N LYS A 129 -14.36 9.86 -15.36
CA LYS A 129 -14.49 10.64 -16.58
C LYS A 129 -15.25 11.93 -16.32
N GLY A 130 -14.65 13.07 -16.67
CA GLY A 130 -15.25 14.40 -16.49
C GLY A 130 -14.93 15.08 -15.15
N HIS A 131 -14.19 14.42 -14.26
CA HIS A 131 -13.75 15.01 -13.00
C HIS A 131 -12.34 15.62 -13.11
N SER A 132 -12.09 16.72 -12.39
CA SER A 132 -10.77 17.36 -12.33
C SER A 132 -9.71 16.43 -11.72
N GLU A 133 -8.44 16.70 -11.98
CA GLU A 133 -7.33 15.92 -11.40
C GLU A 133 -7.32 16.00 -9.87
N ALA A 134 -7.60 17.17 -9.30
CA ALA A 134 -7.65 17.37 -7.85
C ALA A 134 -8.64 16.45 -7.12
N LYS A 135 -9.75 16.07 -7.77
CA LYS A 135 -10.76 15.13 -7.22
C LYS A 135 -10.38 13.65 -7.40
N ARG A 136 -9.26 13.38 -8.06
CA ARG A 136 -8.79 12.04 -8.44
C ARG A 136 -7.37 11.77 -7.99
N ASP A 137 -6.73 12.75 -7.36
CA ASP A 137 -5.38 12.66 -6.85
C ASP A 137 -5.38 11.87 -5.53
N VAL A 138 -4.62 10.77 -5.49
CA VAL A 138 -4.47 9.95 -4.27
C VAL A 138 -3.71 10.67 -3.16
N ARG A 139 -2.95 11.72 -3.47
CA ARG A 139 -2.24 12.50 -2.46
C ARG A 139 -3.19 13.28 -1.57
N ASN A 140 -4.37 13.65 -2.09
CA ASN A 140 -5.42 14.25 -1.28
C ASN A 140 -6.18 13.15 -0.50
N LYS A 141 -6.00 13.12 0.82
CA LYS A 141 -6.67 12.16 1.72
C LYS A 141 -8.20 12.24 1.65
N GLU A 142 -8.78 13.40 1.35
CA GLU A 142 -10.23 13.54 1.20
C GLU A 142 -10.80 12.69 0.06
N ASN A 143 -9.98 12.40 -0.97
CA ASN A 143 -10.40 11.55 -2.08
C ASN A 143 -10.39 10.06 -1.72
N HIS A 144 -9.73 9.64 -0.62
CA HIS A 144 -9.52 8.22 -0.32
C HIS A 144 -10.81 7.45 -0.12
N GLU A 145 -11.82 8.08 0.48
CA GLU A 145 -13.14 7.46 0.64
C GLU A 145 -13.76 7.17 -0.72
N THR A 146 -13.80 8.15 -1.62
CA THR A 146 -14.32 7.95 -2.99
C THR A 146 -13.51 6.92 -3.78
N LEU A 147 -12.18 6.95 -3.67
CA LEU A 147 -11.30 5.96 -4.32
C LEU A 147 -11.54 4.54 -3.78
N ALA A 148 -11.80 4.40 -2.48
CA ALA A 148 -12.14 3.12 -1.86
C ALA A 148 -13.49 2.59 -2.36
N GLU A 149 -14.50 3.45 -2.46
CA GLU A 149 -15.81 3.09 -3.04
C GLU A 149 -15.69 2.60 -4.48
N PHE A 150 -14.88 3.28 -5.31
CA PHE A 150 -14.65 2.84 -6.69
C PHE A 150 -13.76 1.61 -6.80
N ALA A 151 -12.92 1.31 -5.80
CA ALA A 151 -12.10 0.10 -5.78
C ALA A 151 -12.94 -1.16 -5.60
N TRP A 152 -14.22 -1.02 -5.23
CA TRP A 152 -15.19 -2.10 -5.17
C TRP A 152 -15.75 -2.50 -6.53
N LEU A 153 -15.63 -1.63 -7.54
CA LEU A 153 -15.94 -2.04 -8.90
C LEU A 153 -15.03 -3.22 -9.25
N ASP A 154 -15.60 -4.26 -9.85
CA ASP A 154 -14.79 -5.41 -10.28
C ASP A 154 -13.69 -4.93 -11.24
N GLY A 155 -12.45 -5.34 -10.99
CA GLY A 155 -11.26 -4.88 -11.71
C GLY A 155 -10.35 -3.91 -10.94
N ALA A 156 -9.49 -3.23 -11.70
CA ALA A 156 -8.45 -2.34 -11.19
C ALA A 156 -8.83 -0.86 -11.30
N ILE A 157 -8.29 -0.05 -10.39
CA ILE A 157 -8.13 1.40 -10.62
C ILE A 157 -6.73 1.66 -11.21
N LEU A 158 -6.69 2.44 -12.29
CA LEU A 158 -5.46 2.86 -12.95
C LEU A 158 -5.08 4.28 -12.52
N PHE A 159 -3.81 4.51 -12.19
CA PHE A 159 -3.23 5.79 -11.83
C PHE A 159 -2.05 6.12 -12.75
N ASN A 160 -1.84 7.40 -13.08
CA ASN A 160 -0.58 7.82 -13.67
C ASN A 160 0.53 7.90 -12.60
N ARG A 161 1.78 8.21 -12.99
CA ARG A 161 2.92 8.26 -12.05
C ARG A 161 2.82 9.40 -11.05
N GLU A 162 2.00 10.40 -11.35
CA GLU A 162 1.70 11.56 -10.50
C GLU A 162 0.62 11.25 -9.45
N GLY A 163 0.03 10.05 -9.45
CA GLY A 163 -0.97 9.62 -8.47
C GLY A 163 -2.41 10.03 -8.82
N ILE A 164 -2.68 10.44 -10.07
CA ILE A 164 -4.02 10.81 -10.54
C ILE A 164 -4.74 9.58 -11.09
N ALA A 165 -5.89 9.23 -10.52
CA ALA A 165 -6.71 8.12 -10.98
C ALA A 165 -7.32 8.43 -12.36
N SER A 166 -7.21 7.51 -13.30
CA SER A 166 -7.69 7.65 -14.68
C SER A 166 -8.92 6.80 -14.97
N ASP A 167 -8.94 5.54 -14.51
CA ASP A 167 -9.98 4.57 -14.82
C ASP A 167 -10.27 3.68 -13.62
N ALA A 168 -11.54 3.34 -13.37
CA ALA A 168 -11.93 2.29 -12.44
C ALA A 168 -12.63 1.14 -13.19
N GLY A 169 -12.72 -0.02 -12.55
CA GLY A 169 -13.43 -1.17 -13.10
C GLY A 169 -12.77 -1.78 -14.35
N ARG A 170 -11.43 -1.80 -14.37
CA ARG A 170 -10.64 -2.32 -15.49
C ARG A 170 -10.23 -3.77 -15.24
N TYR A 171 -10.76 -4.71 -16.03
CA TYR A 171 -10.31 -6.09 -16.00
C TYR A 171 -8.90 -6.20 -16.58
N ILE A 172 -7.93 -6.66 -15.80
CA ILE A 172 -6.56 -6.87 -16.27
C ILE A 172 -6.47 -8.18 -17.05
N GLN A 173 -5.94 -8.11 -18.26
CA GLN A 173 -5.74 -9.29 -19.08
C GLN A 173 -4.45 -10.00 -18.67
N VAL A 174 -4.58 -11.21 -18.13
CA VAL A 174 -3.43 -12.05 -17.76
C VAL A 174 -3.03 -12.92 -18.96
N PRO A 175 -1.77 -12.85 -19.43
CA PRO A 175 -1.29 -13.72 -20.50
C PRO A 175 -1.32 -15.20 -20.08
N SER A 176 -1.60 -16.11 -21.02
CA SER A 176 -1.72 -17.56 -20.78
C SER A 176 -0.48 -18.21 -20.15
N GLY A 177 0.71 -17.63 -20.36
CA GLY A 177 1.98 -18.11 -19.77
C GLY A 177 2.20 -17.70 -18.31
N LEU A 178 1.37 -16.82 -17.75
CA LEU A 178 1.50 -16.37 -16.37
C LEU A 178 0.54 -17.16 -15.47
N THR A 179 1.05 -18.16 -14.77
CA THR A 179 0.27 -18.99 -13.84
C THR A 179 0.32 -18.43 -12.42
N PRO A 180 -0.76 -18.57 -11.62
CA PRO A 180 -0.75 -18.22 -10.20
C PRO A 180 0.32 -18.98 -9.44
N LYS A 181 1.05 -18.30 -8.57
CA LYS A 181 1.87 -18.95 -7.54
C LYS A 181 0.99 -19.47 -6.41
N SER A 182 1.48 -20.41 -5.61
CA SER A 182 0.76 -20.90 -4.44
C SER A 182 0.37 -19.74 -3.51
N GLY A 183 -0.91 -19.66 -3.14
CA GLY A 183 -1.47 -18.57 -2.34
C GLY A 183 -1.77 -17.26 -3.10
N GLU A 184 -1.52 -17.20 -4.41
CA GLU A 184 -1.82 -16.04 -5.26
C GLU A 184 -3.26 -16.10 -5.78
N GLY A 185 -4.13 -15.21 -5.29
CA GLY A 185 -5.48 -15.05 -5.84
C GLY A 185 -5.48 -14.27 -7.17
N GLY A 186 -6.64 -14.21 -7.84
CA GLY A 186 -6.78 -13.55 -9.15
C GLY A 186 -6.30 -12.10 -9.19
N ARG A 187 -6.55 -11.30 -8.14
CA ARG A 187 -6.07 -9.90 -8.06
C ARG A 187 -4.55 -9.79 -7.97
N HIS A 188 -3.89 -10.71 -7.27
CA HIS A 188 -2.43 -10.72 -7.18
C HIS A 188 -1.81 -11.12 -8.52
N LEU A 189 -2.36 -12.14 -9.18
CA LEU A 189 -1.93 -12.54 -10.51
C LEU A 189 -2.09 -11.39 -11.51
N ALA A 190 -3.22 -10.69 -11.47
CA ALA A 190 -3.48 -9.51 -12.28
C ALA A 190 -2.48 -8.37 -11.98
N ALA A 191 -2.19 -8.07 -10.71
CA ALA A 191 -1.19 -7.07 -10.32
C ALA A 191 0.21 -7.42 -10.87
N ARG A 192 0.59 -8.68 -10.75
CA ARG A 192 1.86 -9.17 -11.28
C ARG A 192 1.90 -9.06 -12.80
N ALA A 193 0.83 -9.43 -13.50
CA ALA A 193 0.73 -9.32 -14.95
C ALA A 193 0.85 -7.86 -15.41
N ILE A 194 0.02 -6.95 -14.88
CA ILE A 194 -0.01 -5.56 -15.36
C ILE A 194 1.29 -4.83 -15.06
N SER A 195 1.89 -5.05 -13.88
CA SER A 195 3.19 -4.46 -13.55
C SER A 195 4.32 -4.95 -14.47
N GLN A 196 4.27 -6.22 -14.90
CA GLN A 196 5.23 -6.77 -15.87
C GLN A 196 5.02 -6.20 -17.26
N LEU A 197 3.78 -6.18 -17.76
CA LEU A 197 3.45 -5.80 -19.13
C LEU A 197 3.63 -4.30 -19.39
N THR A 198 3.51 -3.47 -18.35
CA THR A 198 3.54 -2.01 -18.50
C THR A 198 4.80 -1.35 -17.97
N GLU A 199 5.72 -2.13 -17.41
CA GLU A 199 6.92 -1.62 -16.70
C GLU A 199 6.51 -0.61 -15.63
N GLY A 200 5.48 -0.97 -14.87
CA GLY A 200 4.84 -0.12 -13.87
C GLY A 200 4.73 -0.81 -12.51
N VAL A 201 3.97 -0.17 -11.62
CA VAL A 201 3.70 -0.67 -10.27
C VAL A 201 2.25 -1.15 -10.18
N ALA A 202 2.00 -2.19 -9.40
CA ALA A 202 0.64 -2.58 -9.05
C ALA A 202 0.53 -2.95 -7.57
N VAL A 203 -0.56 -2.57 -6.92
CA VAL A 203 -0.85 -2.89 -5.52
C VAL A 203 -2.08 -3.79 -5.46
N ALA A 204 -1.92 -4.98 -4.90
CA ALA A 204 -3.02 -5.90 -4.63
C ALA A 204 -3.30 -5.95 -3.13
N VAL A 205 -4.57 -5.77 -2.78
CA VAL A 205 -5.08 -5.97 -1.43
C VAL A 205 -5.86 -7.28 -1.41
N SER A 206 -5.48 -8.17 -0.50
CA SER A 206 -6.19 -9.43 -0.26
C SER A 206 -7.27 -9.24 0.80
N SER A 207 -8.41 -9.90 0.62
CA SER A 207 -9.44 -10.03 1.66
C SER A 207 -8.93 -10.74 2.92
N THR A 208 -7.82 -11.48 2.84
CA THR A 208 -7.14 -12.07 4.00
C THR A 208 -6.26 -11.08 4.76
N GLY A 209 -6.24 -9.80 4.40
CA GLY A 209 -5.53 -8.75 5.13
C GLY A 209 -4.05 -8.63 4.77
N SER A 210 -3.67 -8.86 3.51
CA SER A 210 -2.31 -8.56 3.03
C SER A 210 -2.33 -7.55 1.90
N ILE A 211 -1.36 -6.65 1.90
CA ILE A 211 -1.12 -5.67 0.83
C ILE A 211 0.21 -6.02 0.20
N VAL A 212 0.22 -6.19 -1.11
CA VAL A 212 1.42 -6.56 -1.86
C VAL A 212 1.60 -5.61 -3.02
N LEU A 213 2.78 -5.02 -3.12
CA LEU A 213 3.19 -4.17 -4.23
C LEU A 213 4.12 -4.96 -5.15
N TYR A 214 3.76 -4.96 -6.42
CA TYR A 214 4.50 -5.56 -7.52
C TYR A 214 5.11 -4.46 -8.38
N ALA A 215 6.34 -4.66 -8.83
CA ALA A 215 6.95 -3.86 -9.88
C ALA A 215 7.66 -4.79 -10.86
N ASN A 216 7.48 -4.56 -12.17
CA ASN A 216 8.10 -5.37 -13.23
C ASN A 216 7.86 -6.89 -13.04
N GLY A 217 6.65 -7.28 -12.63
CA GLY A 217 6.26 -8.69 -12.45
C GLY A 217 6.83 -9.39 -11.22
N ARG A 218 7.48 -8.66 -10.31
CA ARG A 218 8.04 -9.19 -9.06
C ARG A 218 7.37 -8.57 -7.86
N GLU A 219 7.13 -9.37 -6.82
CA GLU A 219 6.77 -8.83 -5.51
C GLU A 219 7.97 -8.05 -4.96
N ARG A 220 7.77 -6.79 -4.62
CA ARG A 220 8.83 -5.88 -4.13
C ARG A 220 8.59 -5.41 -2.70
N TYR A 221 7.34 -5.40 -2.27
CA TYR A 221 6.95 -4.98 -0.93
C TYR A 221 5.67 -5.70 -0.50
N ARG A 222 5.58 -6.07 0.78
CA ARG A 222 4.43 -6.74 1.39
C ARG A 222 4.27 -6.27 2.83
N VAL A 223 3.02 -6.02 3.22
CA VAL A 223 2.64 -5.77 4.61
C VAL A 223 1.36 -6.55 4.95
N ARG A 224 1.25 -7.00 6.20
CA ARG A 224 0.02 -7.63 6.74
C ARG A 224 -0.71 -6.61 7.60
N ILE A 225 -2.03 -6.58 7.48
CA ILE A 225 -2.94 -5.71 8.22
C ILE A 225 -3.39 -6.40 9.52
N LYS A 226 -3.38 -7.74 9.56
CA LYS A 226 -3.73 -8.56 10.73
C LYS A 226 -2.61 -9.55 11.06
#